data_AF-A0AAY5EL57-F1
#
_entry.id   AF-A0AAY5EL57-F1
#
_cell.length_a   1.000
_cell.length_b   1.000
_cell.length_c   1.000
_cell.angle_alpha   90.00
_cell.angle_beta   90.00
_cell.angle_gamma   90.00
#
_symmetry.space_group_name_H-M   'P 1'
#
loop_
_entity.id
_entity.type
_entity.pdbx_description
1 polymer ?
#
loop_
_entity_poly.entity_id
_entity_poly.type
_entity_poly.pdbx_seq_one_letter_code
_entity_poly.pdbx_strand_id
1 'polypeptide(L)'
;MKIIMTLAQVIILTTDFNICIFHTVAPSETRISVESTQVEGTLFPAKCTVRHSCPVSPPLLEWLGLSSVSNEVTTTQDPGGLWVSVAHAQFNASRRDHGKRLTCRRMSDGNTATGDALNILYAPTNVNIHTSGTTPVVEGGNISLTCSSDSNPPVASYEWRIIQMNSTIKHKTRSLLLQDVRRDMKISCIAHNSIGLGESDQLSLNVHFPPTILPDSACWEREGSLHCMCWVEAEPNASISWTVDGRSALLPHFNMTNNCTGRTTVSVMTGPPGHFVTCEAANYLGNDTYQMSGFPQLAKGTVGFYYFILAAIVLIVVGIVLVVHRRLKKRHEHLRGPRKATSSEYTTQARHENSGGAKNTSSENPTQC
;
A
#
# COMPACT_ATOMS: atom_id res chain seq x y z
N MET A 1 72.43 -12.48 73.28
CA MET A 1 71.87 -13.47 74.22
C MET A 1 70.48 -13.83 73.75
N LYS A 2 70.28 -15.08 73.27
CA LYS A 2 69.02 -15.82 73.01
C LYS A 2 68.04 -15.20 71.96
N ILE A 3 67.94 -15.71 70.73
CA ILE A 3 67.28 -16.95 70.22
C ILE A 3 65.80 -17.04 70.60
N ILE A 4 64.94 -17.23 69.58
CA ILE A 4 63.71 -18.06 69.47
C ILE A 4 62.83 -17.37 68.40
N MET A 5 62.93 -17.71 67.10
CA MET A 5 62.14 -18.75 66.40
C MET A 5 60.69 -18.86 66.91
N THR A 6 59.76 -18.21 66.22
CA THR A 6 58.33 -18.57 66.26
C THR A 6 57.92 -19.12 64.91
N LEU A 7 57.94 -20.45 64.83
CA LEU A 7 57.19 -21.27 63.88
C LEU A 7 55.69 -21.02 64.12
N ALA A 8 54.98 -20.51 63.10
CA ALA A 8 53.53 -20.64 63.02
C ALA A 8 53.21 -21.79 62.05
N GLN A 9 52.48 -22.76 62.58
CA GLN A 9 52.26 -24.11 62.06
C GLN A 9 51.62 -24.15 60.66
N VAL A 10 52.25 -24.91 59.76
CA VAL A 10 51.58 -25.48 58.59
C VAL A 10 50.91 -26.77 59.04
N ILE A 11 49.59 -26.73 59.24
CA ILE A 11 48.78 -27.95 59.40
C ILE A 11 48.38 -28.40 57.99
N ILE A 12 49.02 -29.46 57.52
CA ILE A 12 48.67 -30.16 56.28
C ILE A 12 47.58 -31.17 56.62
N LEU A 13 46.37 -30.95 56.12
CA LEU A 13 45.36 -31.99 56.01
C LEU A 13 44.67 -31.90 54.63
N THR A 14 44.74 -33.03 53.94
CA THR A 14 43.90 -33.54 52.84
C THR A 14 44.08 -32.98 51.41
N THR A 15 44.62 -33.89 50.57
CA THR A 15 44.40 -34.18 49.15
C THR A 15 43.67 -33.15 48.26
N ASP A 16 44.33 -32.83 47.15
CA ASP A 16 43.88 -32.06 45.99
C ASP A 16 43.57 -30.59 46.23
N PHE A 17 44.57 -29.72 46.05
CA PHE A 17 44.46 -28.44 45.31
C PHE A 17 45.87 -27.84 45.22
N ASN A 18 46.37 -27.64 43.99
CA ASN A 18 47.62 -26.94 43.73
C ASN A 18 47.50 -25.47 44.21
N ILE A 19 47.97 -25.22 45.43
CA ILE A 19 48.10 -23.88 46.01
C ILE A 19 49.21 -23.14 45.24
N CYS A 20 48.88 -22.01 44.62
CA CYS A 20 49.84 -21.11 43.99
C CYS A 20 50.70 -20.41 45.07
N ILE A 21 51.75 -21.06 45.56
CA ILE A 21 52.73 -20.49 46.51
C ILE A 21 53.95 -19.96 45.75
N PHE A 22 53.76 -19.02 44.82
CA PHE A 22 54.86 -18.24 44.25
C PHE A 22 54.38 -16.81 44.01
N HIS A 23 55.01 -15.85 44.69
CA HIS A 23 54.88 -14.39 44.57
C HIS A 23 53.68 -13.91 43.72
N THR A 24 52.49 -13.80 44.33
CA THR A 24 51.27 -13.43 43.62
C THR A 24 51.30 -11.96 43.23
N VAL A 25 51.55 -11.68 41.95
CA VAL A 25 51.39 -10.33 41.39
C VAL A 25 49.89 -10.07 41.27
N ALA A 26 49.40 -9.04 41.97
CA ALA A 26 48.00 -8.64 41.89
C ALA A 26 47.59 -8.36 40.43
N PRO A 27 46.40 -8.81 40.01
CA PRO A 27 46.01 -8.67 38.63
C PRO A 27 45.81 -7.19 38.25
N SER A 28 46.26 -6.82 37.05
CA SER A 28 46.28 -5.44 36.56
C SER A 28 44.88 -4.84 36.49
N GLU A 29 44.78 -3.52 36.34
CA GLU A 29 43.52 -2.89 35.96
C GLU A 29 42.99 -3.47 34.64
N THR A 30 41.67 -3.60 34.57
CA THR A 30 40.97 -4.04 33.36
C THR A 30 41.10 -2.98 32.27
N ARG A 31 41.21 -3.41 31.01
CA ARG A 31 41.30 -2.51 29.85
C ARG A 31 40.30 -2.93 28.80
N ILE A 32 39.48 -1.99 28.35
CA ILE A 32 38.51 -2.20 27.29
C ILE A 32 39.05 -1.69 25.96
N SER A 33 38.81 -2.47 24.90
CA SER A 33 39.12 -2.11 23.52
C SER A 33 37.87 -2.34 22.67
N VAL A 34 37.30 -1.26 22.15
CA VAL A 34 36.11 -1.27 21.29
C VAL A 34 36.16 -0.06 20.36
N GLU A 35 35.74 -0.23 19.11
CA GLU A 35 35.55 0.89 18.20
C GLU A 35 34.28 1.66 18.60
N SER A 36 34.40 2.98 18.77
CA SER A 36 33.27 3.79 19.25
C SER A 36 32.17 3.97 18.21
N THR A 37 32.50 4.01 16.91
CA THR A 37 31.52 4.23 15.85
C THR A 37 31.07 2.92 15.24
N GLN A 38 29.77 2.66 15.25
CA GLN A 38 29.16 1.42 14.73
C GLN A 38 27.96 1.73 13.84
N VAL A 39 27.58 0.82 12.95
CA VAL A 39 26.38 0.98 12.10
C VAL A 39 25.25 0.09 12.62
N GLU A 40 24.03 0.60 12.69
CA GLU A 40 22.86 -0.16 13.18
C GLU A 40 22.69 -1.49 12.41
N GLY A 41 22.39 -2.56 13.15
CA GLY A 41 22.20 -3.92 12.63
C GLY A 41 23.50 -4.70 12.40
N THR A 42 24.67 -4.09 12.60
CA THR A 42 25.95 -4.79 12.50
C THR A 42 26.37 -5.42 13.84
N LEU A 43 27.08 -6.54 13.75
CA LEU A 43 27.77 -7.14 14.89
C LEU A 43 29.14 -6.52 15.04
N PHE A 44 29.46 -6.03 16.23
CA PHE A 44 30.76 -5.43 16.53
C PHE A 44 31.46 -6.11 17.71
N PRO A 45 32.79 -6.33 17.63
CA PRO A 45 33.55 -6.96 18.69
C PRO A 45 33.99 -5.95 19.75
N ALA A 46 33.99 -6.37 21.01
CA ALA A 46 34.72 -5.70 22.08
C ALA A 46 35.63 -6.69 22.82
N LYS A 47 36.75 -6.18 23.33
CA LYS A 47 37.72 -6.96 24.09
C LYS A 47 37.95 -6.32 25.45
N CYS A 48 37.95 -7.13 26.50
CA CYS A 48 38.35 -6.71 27.84
C CYS A 48 39.56 -7.53 28.28
N THR A 49 40.64 -6.86 28.66
CA THR A 49 41.93 -7.49 28.94
C THR A 49 42.36 -7.25 30.37
N VAL A 50 42.85 -8.30 31.03
CA VAL A 50 43.44 -8.26 32.36
C VAL A 50 44.70 -9.12 32.40
N ARG A 51 45.76 -8.63 33.05
CA ARG A 51 46.98 -9.41 33.30
C ARG A 51 46.97 -9.95 34.73
N HIS A 52 47.39 -11.20 34.95
CA HIS A 52 47.33 -11.89 36.24
C HIS A 52 48.43 -12.97 36.34
N SER A 53 48.65 -13.52 37.54
CA SER A 53 49.65 -14.59 37.77
C SER A 53 49.08 -16.01 37.81
N CYS A 54 47.75 -16.18 37.81
CA CYS A 54 47.10 -17.47 38.11
C CYS A 54 46.49 -18.17 36.86
N PRO A 55 47.08 -19.26 36.32
CA PRO A 55 46.52 -19.98 35.16
C PRO A 55 45.31 -20.87 35.49
N VAL A 56 45.31 -21.49 36.68
CA VAL A 56 44.29 -22.49 37.06
C VAL A 56 42.96 -21.85 37.43
N SER A 57 43.00 -20.59 37.87
CA SER A 57 41.83 -19.79 38.21
C SER A 57 42.01 -18.37 37.67
N PRO A 58 41.76 -18.16 36.36
CA PRO A 58 41.84 -16.84 35.75
C PRO A 58 40.72 -15.92 36.29
N PRO A 59 40.90 -14.58 36.25
CA PRO A 59 39.89 -13.64 36.69
C PRO A 59 38.60 -13.75 35.88
N LEU A 60 37.45 -13.82 36.56
CA LEU A 60 36.15 -13.80 35.91
C LEU A 60 35.80 -12.36 35.46
N LEU A 61 35.52 -12.21 34.17
CA LEU A 61 35.19 -10.95 33.52
C LEU A 61 33.72 -10.96 33.07
N GLU A 62 33.04 -9.84 33.28
CA GLU A 62 31.63 -9.66 32.93
C GLU A 62 31.44 -8.36 32.13
N TRP A 63 30.59 -8.42 31.11
CA TRP A 63 30.20 -7.25 30.32
C TRP A 63 28.89 -6.66 30.84
N LEU A 64 28.87 -5.34 30.96
CA LEU A 64 27.73 -4.55 31.44
C LEU A 64 27.40 -3.43 30.43
N GLY A 65 26.14 -3.01 30.44
CA GLY A 65 25.62 -1.90 29.64
C GLY A 65 24.80 -2.34 28.42
N LEU A 66 25.30 -3.31 27.64
CA LEU A 66 24.58 -3.92 26.52
C LEU A 66 24.60 -5.44 26.65
N SER A 67 23.59 -6.11 26.09
CA SER A 67 23.52 -7.57 26.05
C SER A 67 24.46 -8.12 24.96
N SER A 68 25.42 -8.95 25.35
CA SER A 68 26.30 -9.62 24.39
C SER A 68 25.56 -10.74 23.67
N VAL A 69 25.76 -10.86 22.36
CA VAL A 69 25.27 -11.96 21.52
C VAL A 69 26.11 -13.21 21.75
N SER A 70 27.41 -13.04 21.95
CA SER A 70 28.34 -14.10 22.32
C SER A 70 29.42 -13.55 23.24
N ASN A 71 29.93 -14.42 24.09
CA ASN A 71 31.03 -14.15 25.01
C ASN A 71 31.96 -15.36 25.09
N GLU A 72 33.26 -15.12 24.94
CA GLU A 72 34.30 -16.13 25.06
C GLU A 72 35.48 -15.53 25.83
N VAL A 73 36.10 -16.30 26.72
CA VAL A 73 37.29 -15.86 27.45
C VAL A 73 38.47 -16.72 27.01
N THR A 74 39.51 -16.07 26.51
CA THR A 74 40.77 -16.72 26.17
C THR A 74 41.83 -16.33 27.20
N THR A 75 42.70 -17.26 27.59
CA THR A 75 43.79 -17.00 28.53
C THR A 75 45.10 -17.48 27.92
N THR A 76 46.09 -16.60 27.83
CA THR A 76 47.39 -16.87 27.19
C THR A 76 48.53 -16.39 28.07
N GLN A 77 49.70 -17.00 27.97
CA GLN A 77 50.89 -16.55 28.70
C GLN A 77 51.62 -15.49 27.88
N ASP A 78 52.00 -14.39 28.53
CA ASP A 78 52.81 -13.34 27.93
C ASP A 78 54.33 -13.68 28.01
N PRO A 79 55.17 -12.99 27.23
CA PRO A 79 56.62 -13.24 27.24
C PRO A 79 57.31 -12.98 28.59
N GLY A 80 56.66 -12.26 29.51
CA GLY A 80 57.14 -11.98 30.86
C GLY A 80 56.78 -13.06 31.87
N GLY A 81 56.11 -14.14 31.45
CA GLY A 81 55.68 -15.25 32.30
C GLY A 81 54.35 -15.00 33.03
N LEU A 82 53.73 -13.83 32.87
CA LEU A 82 52.39 -13.54 33.38
C LEU A 82 51.31 -14.07 32.43
N TRP A 83 50.10 -14.22 32.93
CA TRP A 83 48.94 -14.66 32.16
C TRP A 83 48.06 -13.46 31.78
N VAL A 84 47.45 -13.52 30.61
CA VAL A 84 46.56 -12.50 30.07
C VAL A 84 45.23 -13.16 29.72
N SER A 85 44.18 -12.78 30.45
CA SER A 85 42.81 -13.15 30.10
C SER A 85 42.17 -12.05 29.27
N VAL A 86 41.56 -12.45 28.15
CA VAL A 86 40.82 -11.57 27.26
C VAL A 86 39.39 -12.08 27.12
N ALA A 87 38.43 -11.30 27.61
CA ALA A 87 37.01 -11.53 27.33
C ALA A 87 36.66 -10.90 25.98
N HIS A 88 36.37 -11.75 25.00
CA HIS A 88 35.84 -11.39 23.70
C HIS A 88 34.32 -11.40 23.78
N ALA A 89 33.67 -10.32 23.34
CA ALA A 89 32.23 -10.28 23.19
C ALA A 89 31.83 -9.68 21.85
N GLN A 90 30.72 -10.16 21.31
CA GLN A 90 30.05 -9.53 20.16
C GLN A 90 28.74 -8.92 20.60
N PHE A 91 28.45 -7.72 20.09
CA PHE A 91 27.24 -6.98 20.37
C PHE A 91 26.53 -6.66 19.06
N ASN A 92 25.20 -6.63 19.08
CA ASN A 92 24.41 -6.17 17.95
C ASN A 92 24.11 -4.67 18.13
N ALA A 93 24.57 -3.84 17.20
CA ALA A 93 24.37 -2.40 17.28
C ALA A 93 22.90 -2.03 17.04
N SER A 94 22.26 -1.40 18.04
CA SER A 94 20.96 -0.75 17.87
C SER A 94 21.10 0.77 17.92
N ARG A 95 20.31 1.53 17.15
CA ARG A 95 20.26 3.00 17.29
C ARG A 95 19.96 3.46 18.72
N ARG A 96 19.23 2.62 19.49
CA ARG A 96 18.92 2.87 20.91
C ARG A 96 20.15 2.84 21.81
N ASP A 97 21.29 2.36 21.31
CA ASP A 97 22.55 2.30 22.03
C ASP A 97 23.46 3.51 21.76
N HIS A 98 23.04 4.43 20.88
CA HIS A 98 23.75 5.68 20.67
C HIS A 98 23.91 6.45 21.99
N GLY A 99 25.14 6.86 22.29
CA GLY A 99 25.51 7.54 23.54
C GLY A 99 25.70 6.63 24.75
N LYS A 100 25.37 5.33 24.66
CA LYS A 100 25.63 4.36 25.74
C LYS A 100 27.10 3.94 25.76
N ARG A 101 27.54 3.33 26.86
CA ARG A 101 28.92 2.86 27.07
C ARG A 101 28.92 1.39 27.46
N LEU A 102 29.90 0.66 26.94
CA LEU A 102 30.21 -0.68 27.43
C LEU A 102 31.11 -0.60 28.65
N THR A 103 30.83 -1.42 29.66
CA THR A 103 31.68 -1.56 30.84
C THR A 103 32.07 -3.02 31.00
N CYS A 104 33.35 -3.27 31.26
CA CYS A 104 33.84 -4.57 31.68
C CYS A 104 34.11 -4.54 33.19
N ARG A 105 33.61 -5.54 33.91
CA ARG A 105 33.80 -5.70 35.36
C ARG A 105 34.57 -6.98 35.64
N ARG A 106 35.60 -6.88 36.47
CA ARG A 106 36.26 -8.03 37.09
C ARG A 106 35.53 -8.39 38.39
N MET A 107 35.03 -9.61 38.46
CA MET A 107 34.18 -10.06 39.58
C MET A 107 34.95 -10.30 40.88
N SER A 108 36.26 -10.55 40.81
CA SER A 108 37.07 -10.86 41.99
C SER A 108 37.19 -9.69 42.97
N ASP A 109 37.17 -8.46 42.49
CA ASP A 109 37.39 -7.26 43.30
C ASP A 109 36.57 -6.04 42.85
N GLY A 110 35.72 -6.19 41.83
CA GLY A 110 34.88 -5.11 41.31
C GLY A 110 35.63 -4.08 40.45
N ASN A 111 36.89 -4.31 40.07
CA ASN A 111 37.59 -3.41 39.15
C ASN A 111 36.83 -3.29 37.82
N THR A 112 36.64 -2.08 37.32
CA THR A 112 35.86 -1.80 36.11
C THR A 112 36.64 -0.97 35.10
N ALA A 113 36.38 -1.23 33.82
CA ALA A 113 36.84 -0.43 32.70
C ALA A 113 35.65 -0.07 31.81
N THR A 114 35.43 1.22 31.60
CA THR A 114 34.34 1.74 30.77
C THR A 114 34.91 2.33 29.49
N GLY A 115 34.31 1.96 28.37
CA GLY A 115 34.70 2.45 27.05
C GLY A 115 34.16 3.85 26.75
N ASP A 116 34.53 4.35 25.59
CA ASP A 116 33.93 5.56 25.04
C ASP A 116 32.43 5.36 24.75
N ALA A 117 31.72 6.50 24.67
CA ALA A 117 30.32 6.47 24.27
C ALA A 117 30.21 5.99 22.81
N LEU A 118 29.30 5.06 22.57
CA LEU A 118 29.06 4.50 21.25
C LEU A 118 28.37 5.55 20.36
N ASN A 119 28.95 5.78 19.19
CA ASN A 119 28.36 6.56 18.11
C ASN A 119 27.71 5.62 17.10
N ILE A 120 26.44 5.26 17.34
CA ILE A 120 25.70 4.39 16.42
C ILE A 120 25.16 5.21 15.25
N LEU A 121 25.56 4.87 14.03
CA LEU A 121 25.08 5.42 12.78
C LEU A 121 23.87 4.62 12.27
N TYR A 122 22.80 5.29 11.90
CA TYR A 122 21.56 4.71 11.41
C TYR A 122 20.90 5.58 10.34
N ALA A 123 20.16 4.94 9.43
CA ALA A 123 19.38 5.63 8.43
C ALA A 123 18.25 6.46 9.09
N PRO A 124 17.67 7.46 8.41
CA PRO A 124 16.60 8.26 8.98
C PRO A 124 15.39 7.40 9.39
N THR A 125 14.91 7.62 10.61
CA THR A 125 13.74 6.97 11.20
C THR A 125 12.77 8.02 11.71
N ASN A 126 11.55 7.61 12.07
CA ASN A 126 10.49 8.52 12.55
C ASN A 126 10.30 9.72 11.62
N VAL A 127 10.23 9.46 10.31
CA VAL A 127 10.09 10.51 9.30
C VAL A 127 8.66 11.04 9.35
N ASN A 128 8.50 12.29 9.77
CA ASN A 128 7.21 12.90 10.04
C ASN A 128 7.01 14.17 9.21
N ILE A 129 5.78 14.35 8.72
CA ILE A 129 5.34 15.54 8.00
C ILE A 129 4.56 16.45 8.94
N HIS A 130 5.01 17.69 9.06
CA HIS A 130 4.34 18.76 9.79
C HIS A 130 3.64 19.70 8.82
N THR A 131 2.41 20.09 9.15
CA THR A 131 1.64 21.05 8.37
C THR A 131 1.59 22.40 9.08
N SER A 132 1.66 23.49 8.31
CA SER A 132 1.49 24.85 8.80
C SER A 132 0.60 25.62 7.81
N GLY A 133 -0.47 26.22 8.32
CA GLY A 133 -1.50 26.88 7.53
C GLY A 133 -2.90 26.61 8.08
N THR A 134 -3.91 27.13 7.40
CA THR A 134 -5.30 26.90 7.77
C THR A 134 -5.71 25.49 7.41
N THR A 135 -6.18 24.73 8.40
CA THR A 135 -6.84 23.44 8.21
C THR A 135 -8.28 23.57 8.67
N PRO A 136 -9.27 23.07 7.91
CA PRO A 136 -9.18 22.36 6.63
C PRO A 136 -8.71 23.24 5.46
N VAL A 137 -8.06 22.64 4.47
CA VAL A 137 -7.59 23.32 3.27
C VAL A 137 -8.71 23.34 2.23
N VAL A 138 -8.99 24.47 1.60
CA VAL A 138 -9.94 24.52 0.47
C VAL A 138 -9.24 24.01 -0.80
N GLU A 139 -9.93 23.23 -1.62
CA GLU A 139 -9.41 22.75 -2.92
C GLU A 139 -8.93 23.92 -3.80
N GLY A 140 -7.76 23.76 -4.42
CA GLY A 140 -7.05 24.82 -5.14
C GLY A 140 -6.25 25.76 -4.23
N GLY A 141 -6.38 25.63 -2.91
CA GLY A 141 -5.65 26.40 -1.91
C GLY A 141 -4.17 25.99 -1.77
N ASN A 142 -3.53 26.49 -0.71
CA ASN A 142 -2.14 26.22 -0.42
C ASN A 142 -1.91 25.81 1.05
N ILE A 143 -0.86 25.04 1.29
CA ILE A 143 -0.44 24.63 2.64
C ILE A 143 1.07 24.49 2.71
N SER A 144 1.68 24.89 3.82
CA SER A 144 3.11 24.65 4.05
C SER A 144 3.33 23.31 4.74
N LEU A 145 4.24 22.52 4.18
CA LEU A 145 4.65 21.22 4.67
C LEU A 145 6.13 21.28 5.09
N THR A 146 6.48 20.67 6.22
CA THR A 146 7.86 20.54 6.68
C THR A 146 8.14 19.12 7.11
N CYS A 147 9.27 18.57 6.64
CA CYS A 147 9.66 17.22 6.96
C CYS A 147 10.72 17.20 8.07
N SER A 148 10.62 16.18 8.92
CA SER A 148 11.53 15.94 10.05
C SER A 148 11.82 14.45 10.17
N SER A 149 12.97 14.10 10.73
CA SER A 149 13.36 12.71 10.97
C SER A 149 14.42 12.65 12.07
N ASP A 150 14.50 11.50 12.73
CA ASP A 150 15.59 11.13 13.64
C ASP A 150 16.64 10.32 12.87
N SER A 151 17.88 10.82 12.81
CA SER A 151 18.95 10.22 12.03
C SER A 151 20.33 10.55 12.59
N ASN A 152 21.25 9.59 12.54
CA ASN A 152 22.67 9.84 12.78
C ASN A 152 23.51 9.14 11.69
N PRO A 153 24.30 9.85 10.87
CA PRO A 153 24.55 11.30 10.88
C PRO A 153 23.31 12.10 10.48
N PRO A 154 23.33 13.44 10.66
CA PRO A 154 22.24 14.31 10.26
C PRO A 154 21.82 14.11 8.79
N VAL A 155 20.55 14.37 8.51
CA VAL A 155 19.99 14.26 7.15
C VAL A 155 20.76 15.13 6.18
N ALA A 156 21.17 14.53 5.06
CA ALA A 156 21.84 15.22 3.96
C ALA A 156 20.84 15.85 2.98
N SER A 157 19.68 15.22 2.75
CA SER A 157 18.66 15.75 1.85
C SER A 157 17.25 15.22 2.17
N TYR A 158 16.25 16.04 1.84
CA TYR A 158 14.83 15.67 1.85
C TYR A 158 14.27 15.67 0.43
N GLU A 159 13.33 14.77 0.14
CA GLU A 159 12.57 14.70 -1.10
C GLU A 159 11.08 14.47 -0.80
N TRP A 160 10.22 15.39 -1.24
CA TRP A 160 8.77 15.19 -1.23
C TRP A 160 8.35 14.37 -2.43
N ARG A 161 7.41 13.45 -2.24
CA ARG A 161 6.77 12.67 -3.28
C ARG A 161 5.27 12.95 -3.26
N ILE A 162 4.76 13.57 -4.32
CA ILE A 162 3.35 13.92 -4.46
C ILE A 162 2.80 13.10 -5.62
N ILE A 163 1.80 12.27 -5.34
CA ILE A 163 1.12 11.44 -6.34
C ILE A 163 -0.26 12.02 -6.60
N GLN A 164 -0.57 12.27 -7.86
CA GLN A 164 -1.87 12.81 -8.30
C GLN A 164 -2.17 12.31 -9.71
N MET A 165 -3.38 11.80 -9.97
CA MET A 165 -3.80 11.30 -11.29
C MET A 165 -2.75 10.39 -11.97
N ASN A 166 -2.13 9.47 -11.22
CA ASN A 166 -1.03 8.58 -11.65
C ASN A 166 0.29 9.26 -12.05
N SER A 167 0.42 10.58 -11.89
CA SER A 167 1.69 11.30 -11.99
C SER A 167 2.38 11.36 -10.63
N THR A 168 3.72 11.38 -10.62
CA THR A 168 4.52 11.57 -9.40
C THR A 168 5.40 12.80 -9.58
N ILE A 169 5.21 13.80 -8.71
CA ILE A 169 6.01 15.02 -8.67
C ILE A 169 6.96 14.93 -7.48
N LYS A 170 8.21 15.38 -7.67
CA LYS A 170 9.26 15.32 -6.66
C LYS A 170 9.84 16.70 -6.36
N HIS A 171 10.01 17.04 -5.09
CA HIS A 171 10.64 18.30 -4.66
C HIS A 171 11.76 18.05 -3.64
N LYS A 172 12.97 18.52 -3.94
CA LYS A 172 14.15 18.32 -3.08
C LYS A 172 14.34 19.48 -2.10
N THR A 173 13.48 19.56 -1.10
CA THR A 173 13.53 20.60 -0.06
C THR A 173 13.02 20.04 1.26
N ARG A 174 13.50 20.58 2.40
CA ARG A 174 12.98 20.22 3.72
C ARG A 174 11.57 20.77 3.97
N SER A 175 11.30 21.97 3.47
CA SER A 175 10.02 22.65 3.60
C SER A 175 9.47 23.00 2.23
N LEU A 176 8.20 22.69 2.00
CA LEU A 176 7.50 22.83 0.72
C LEU A 176 6.21 23.61 0.91
N LEU A 177 6.03 24.68 0.13
CA LEU A 177 4.72 25.31 -0.05
C LEU A 177 4.00 24.54 -1.15
N LEU A 178 3.01 23.72 -0.77
CA LEU A 178 2.17 23.01 -1.71
C LEU A 178 1.05 23.95 -2.18
N GLN A 179 0.95 24.15 -3.49
CA GLN A 179 -0.07 24.97 -4.13
C GLN A 179 -1.04 24.09 -4.93
N ASP A 180 -2.22 24.61 -5.23
CA ASP A 180 -3.29 23.91 -5.96
C ASP A 180 -3.63 22.56 -5.31
N VAL A 181 -3.86 22.56 -3.99
CA VAL A 181 -4.15 21.33 -3.24
C VAL A 181 -5.41 20.67 -3.79
N ARG A 182 -5.31 19.39 -4.16
CA ARG A 182 -6.45 18.57 -4.61
C ARG A 182 -6.78 17.46 -3.61
N ARG A 183 -8.04 17.04 -3.63
CA ARG A 183 -8.58 16.01 -2.73
C ARG A 183 -8.08 14.58 -2.99
N ASP A 184 -7.47 14.31 -4.15
CA ASP A 184 -6.88 13.02 -4.54
C ASP A 184 -5.35 12.96 -4.35
N MET A 185 -4.73 14.06 -3.89
CA MET A 185 -3.29 14.12 -3.67
C MET A 185 -2.84 13.18 -2.55
N LYS A 186 -1.77 12.44 -2.83
CA LYS A 186 -1.09 11.54 -1.90
C LYS A 186 0.33 12.03 -1.68
N ILE A 187 0.67 12.40 -0.46
CA ILE A 187 1.93 13.09 -0.15
C ILE A 187 2.75 12.25 0.82
N SER A 188 4.01 11.97 0.48
CA SER A 188 5.01 11.42 1.41
C SER A 188 6.30 12.24 1.36
N CYS A 189 7.13 12.10 2.39
CA CYS A 189 8.46 12.69 2.46
C CYS A 189 9.50 11.60 2.66
N ILE A 190 10.62 11.72 1.95
CA ILE A 190 11.79 10.85 2.05
C ILE A 190 12.94 11.67 2.62
N ALA A 191 13.57 11.18 3.67
CA ALA A 191 14.81 11.71 4.25
C ALA A 191 15.98 10.79 3.91
N HIS A 192 17.13 11.38 3.61
CA HIS A 192 18.33 10.65 3.21
C HIS A 192 19.55 11.11 4.00
N ASN A 193 20.32 10.18 4.54
CA ASN A 193 21.67 10.43 5.07
C ASN A 193 22.66 9.42 4.45
N SER A 194 23.93 9.46 4.84
CA SER A 194 24.96 8.58 4.29
C SER A 194 24.76 7.08 4.60
N ILE A 195 23.87 6.74 5.53
CA ILE A 195 23.58 5.35 5.92
C ILE A 195 22.41 4.79 5.12
N GLY A 196 21.42 5.62 4.77
CA GLY A 196 20.30 5.19 3.94
C GLY A 196 19.15 6.18 3.88
N LEU A 197 17.98 5.63 3.56
CA LEU A 197 16.72 6.36 3.34
C LEU A 197 15.70 6.00 4.43
N GLY A 198 14.90 6.98 4.81
CA GLY A 198 13.66 6.79 5.56
C GLY A 198 12.50 7.50 4.86
N GLU A 199 11.32 6.89 4.82
CA GLU A 199 10.11 7.47 4.23
C GLU A 199 9.04 7.64 5.31
N SER A 200 8.26 8.73 5.20
CA SER A 200 7.12 8.99 6.07
C SER A 200 5.91 8.15 5.67
N ASP A 201 4.97 8.02 6.59
CA ASP A 201 3.61 7.63 6.22
C ASP A 201 2.99 8.65 5.23
N GLN A 202 1.97 8.21 4.52
CA GLN A 202 1.22 9.06 3.60
C GLN A 202 0.38 10.09 4.39
N LEU A 203 0.56 11.37 4.06
CA LEU A 203 -0.24 12.44 4.63
C LEU A 203 -1.63 12.48 4.00
N SER A 204 -2.66 12.35 4.84
CA SER A 204 -4.06 12.58 4.48
C SER A 204 -4.47 14.00 4.87
N LEU A 205 -4.57 14.89 3.88
CA LEU A 205 -5.06 16.26 4.10
C LEU A 205 -6.59 16.28 4.24
N ASN A 206 -7.09 17.04 5.21
CA ASN A 206 -8.52 17.39 5.24
C ASN A 206 -8.77 18.53 4.25
N VAL A 207 -9.33 18.18 3.09
CA VAL A 207 -9.57 19.10 1.96
C VAL A 207 -11.07 19.33 1.80
N HIS A 208 -11.52 20.57 1.97
CA HIS A 208 -12.89 20.98 1.72
C HIS A 208 -13.06 21.42 0.25
N PHE A 209 -14.18 21.06 -0.38
CA PHE A 209 -14.52 21.37 -1.77
C PHE A 209 -16.05 21.54 -1.94
N PRO A 210 -16.50 22.32 -2.94
CA PRO A 210 -17.93 22.52 -3.19
C PRO A 210 -18.61 21.21 -3.63
N PRO A 211 -19.94 21.09 -3.50
CA PRO A 211 -20.66 19.88 -3.87
C PRO A 211 -20.52 19.57 -5.37
N THR A 212 -20.48 18.29 -5.72
CA THR A 212 -20.57 17.81 -7.10
C THR A 212 -21.63 16.73 -7.18
N ILE A 213 -22.69 16.96 -7.95
CA ILE A 213 -23.74 15.97 -8.22
C ILE A 213 -23.19 14.96 -9.22
N LEU A 214 -23.21 13.67 -8.83
CA LEU A 214 -22.65 12.60 -9.62
C LEU A 214 -23.60 12.19 -10.77
N PRO A 215 -23.06 11.74 -11.91
CA PRO A 215 -23.86 11.33 -13.08
C PRO A 215 -24.85 10.20 -12.82
N ASP A 216 -24.62 9.39 -11.78
CA ASP A 216 -25.53 8.31 -11.34
C ASP A 216 -26.83 8.84 -10.72
N SER A 217 -26.95 10.16 -10.55
CA SER A 217 -28.17 10.82 -10.11
C SER A 217 -29.23 10.77 -11.20
N ALA A 218 -30.37 10.15 -10.88
CA ALA A 218 -31.42 9.88 -11.86
C ALA A 218 -32.80 9.75 -11.20
N CYS A 219 -33.84 9.90 -12.03
CA CYS A 219 -35.21 9.55 -11.69
C CYS A 219 -35.71 8.39 -12.55
N TRP A 220 -36.52 7.53 -11.97
CA TRP A 220 -37.21 6.44 -12.65
C TRP A 220 -38.62 6.27 -12.07
N GLU A 221 -39.48 5.58 -12.80
CA GLU A 221 -40.82 5.25 -12.33
C GLU A 221 -40.86 3.79 -11.91
N ARG A 222 -41.46 3.52 -10.74
CA ARG A 222 -41.66 2.18 -10.20
C ARG A 222 -43.07 2.09 -9.66
N GLU A 223 -43.85 1.13 -10.15
CA GLU A 223 -45.22 0.85 -9.64
C GLU A 223 -46.15 2.08 -9.65
N GLY A 224 -45.98 2.99 -10.62
CA GLY A 224 -46.77 4.23 -10.72
C GLY A 224 -46.33 5.36 -9.79
N SER A 225 -45.16 5.24 -9.14
CA SER A 225 -44.53 6.31 -8.36
C SER A 225 -43.19 6.72 -8.97
N LEU A 226 -42.90 8.02 -8.93
CA LEU A 226 -41.60 8.59 -9.27
C LEU A 226 -40.62 8.34 -8.12
N HIS A 227 -39.45 7.80 -8.44
CA HIS A 227 -38.32 7.63 -7.53
C HIS A 227 -37.11 8.36 -8.10
N CYS A 228 -36.53 9.26 -7.33
CA CYS A 228 -35.34 10.01 -7.70
C CYS A 228 -34.22 9.79 -6.69
N MET A 229 -33.00 9.65 -7.18
CA MET A 229 -31.78 9.61 -6.37
C MET A 229 -30.84 10.74 -6.80
N CYS A 230 -30.35 11.48 -5.82
CA CYS A 230 -29.31 12.48 -6.00
C CYS A 230 -28.09 12.04 -5.20
N TRP A 231 -27.03 11.67 -5.91
CA TRP A 231 -25.74 11.29 -5.36
C TRP A 231 -24.84 12.51 -5.40
N VAL A 232 -24.34 12.95 -4.25
CA VAL A 232 -23.55 14.16 -4.13
C VAL A 232 -22.26 13.84 -3.41
N GLU A 233 -21.13 14.20 -4.01
CA GLU A 233 -19.82 14.19 -3.35
C GLU A 233 -19.48 15.60 -2.88
N ALA A 234 -19.20 15.77 -1.59
CA ALA A 234 -18.86 17.07 -1.00
C ALA A 234 -18.02 16.90 0.27
N GLU A 235 -17.18 17.88 0.59
CA GLU A 235 -16.56 17.99 1.91
C GLU A 235 -16.54 19.47 2.33
N PRO A 236 -17.25 19.87 3.39
CA PRO A 236 -18.18 19.09 4.19
C PRO A 236 -19.39 18.64 3.39
N ASN A 237 -20.08 17.64 3.94
CA ASN A 237 -21.30 17.09 3.39
C ASN A 237 -22.31 18.18 3.01
N ALA A 238 -22.92 18.02 1.85
CA ALA A 238 -23.85 18.99 1.28
C ALA A 238 -25.26 18.85 1.87
N SER A 239 -25.95 19.98 2.04
CA SER A 239 -27.40 20.00 2.19
C SER A 239 -28.06 19.83 0.83
N ILE A 240 -28.96 18.86 0.71
CA ILE A 240 -29.69 18.59 -0.53
C ILE A 240 -31.12 19.13 -0.42
N SER A 241 -31.56 19.83 -1.46
CA SER A 241 -32.93 20.28 -1.64
C SER A 241 -33.44 19.88 -3.02
N TRP A 242 -34.73 19.59 -3.11
CA TRP A 242 -35.38 19.22 -4.36
C TRP A 242 -36.32 20.31 -4.83
N THR A 243 -36.40 20.51 -6.13
CA THR A 243 -37.45 21.31 -6.77
C THR A 243 -38.22 20.47 -7.78
N VAL A 244 -39.54 20.62 -7.75
CA VAL A 244 -40.52 19.89 -8.58
C VAL A 244 -41.32 20.93 -9.35
N ASP A 245 -41.26 20.90 -10.69
CA ASP A 245 -41.87 21.88 -11.59
C ASP A 245 -41.57 23.34 -11.22
N GLY A 246 -40.33 23.59 -10.78
CA GLY A 246 -39.88 24.92 -10.37
C GLY A 246 -40.34 25.37 -8.97
N ARG A 247 -40.97 24.49 -8.18
CA ARG A 247 -41.34 24.75 -6.78
C ARG A 247 -40.52 23.87 -5.83
N SER A 248 -40.06 24.41 -4.70
CA SER A 248 -39.35 23.61 -3.70
C SER A 248 -40.24 22.49 -3.15
N ALA A 249 -39.67 21.29 -3.00
CA ALA A 249 -40.37 20.04 -2.73
C ALA A 249 -40.88 19.86 -1.27
N LEU A 250 -41.39 20.91 -0.63
CA LEU A 250 -42.21 20.78 0.60
C LEU A 250 -43.67 20.47 0.27
N LEU A 251 -43.91 19.71 -0.80
CA LEU A 251 -45.24 19.31 -1.23
C LEU A 251 -45.71 18.12 -0.38
N PRO A 252 -46.96 18.10 0.14
CA PRO A 252 -47.44 17.05 1.03
C PRO A 252 -47.51 15.65 0.41
N HIS A 253 -47.31 15.53 -0.91
CA HIS A 253 -47.34 14.28 -1.65
C HIS A 253 -45.95 13.74 -2.03
N PHE A 254 -44.88 14.44 -1.64
CA PHE A 254 -43.50 14.02 -1.89
C PHE A 254 -42.79 13.72 -0.58
N ASN A 255 -42.09 12.59 -0.53
CA ASN A 255 -41.28 12.19 0.61
C ASN A 255 -39.80 12.27 0.26
N MET A 256 -38.98 12.76 1.19
CA MET A 256 -37.53 12.88 1.03
C MET A 256 -36.81 12.19 2.18
N THR A 257 -35.79 11.40 1.86
CA THR A 257 -34.86 10.82 2.84
C THR A 257 -33.42 11.09 2.43
N ASN A 258 -32.59 11.45 3.41
CA ASN A 258 -31.16 11.72 3.19
C ASN A 258 -30.33 10.71 3.98
N ASN A 259 -29.30 10.16 3.34
CA ASN A 259 -28.33 9.28 3.95
C ASN A 259 -26.90 9.75 3.63
N CYS A 260 -26.03 9.82 4.63
CA CYS A 260 -24.68 10.35 4.47
C CYS A 260 -23.65 9.29 4.87
N THR A 261 -22.70 9.00 3.98
CA THR A 261 -21.60 8.06 4.22
C THR A 261 -20.29 8.69 3.77
N GLY A 262 -19.41 9.02 4.71
CA GLY A 262 -18.15 9.71 4.40
C GLY A 262 -18.41 11.06 3.72
N ARG A 263 -17.84 11.25 2.52
CA ARG A 263 -18.00 12.44 1.65
C ARG A 263 -19.20 12.37 0.71
N THR A 264 -19.97 11.29 0.76
CA THR A 264 -21.09 11.07 -0.14
C THR A 264 -22.41 11.25 0.59
N THR A 265 -23.25 12.15 0.09
CA THR A 265 -24.62 12.34 0.55
C THR A 265 -25.57 11.85 -0.53
N VAL A 266 -26.50 10.99 -0.16
CA VAL A 266 -27.53 10.44 -1.05
C VAL A 266 -28.88 10.93 -0.57
N SER A 267 -29.60 11.66 -1.42
CA SER A 267 -30.99 12.01 -1.19
C SER A 267 -31.90 11.17 -2.08
N VAL A 268 -32.96 10.63 -1.51
CA VAL A 268 -34.01 9.90 -2.23
C VAL A 268 -35.30 10.68 -2.12
N MET A 269 -35.93 10.95 -3.26
CA MET A 269 -37.26 11.58 -3.32
C MET A 269 -38.26 10.62 -3.97
N THR A 270 -39.44 10.47 -3.36
CA THR A 270 -40.55 9.70 -3.92
C THR A 270 -41.81 10.55 -4.02
N GLY A 271 -42.62 10.31 -5.06
CA GLY A 271 -43.87 11.05 -5.26
C GLY A 271 -44.65 10.64 -6.53
N PRO A 272 -45.64 11.45 -6.94
CA PRO A 272 -46.38 11.24 -8.19
C PRO A 272 -45.48 11.30 -9.44
N PRO A 273 -45.80 10.56 -10.51
CA PRO A 273 -45.08 10.61 -11.78
C PRO A 273 -45.43 11.86 -12.61
N GLY A 274 -44.62 12.13 -13.65
CA GLY A 274 -44.91 13.19 -14.63
C GLY A 274 -44.40 14.59 -14.29
N HIS A 275 -43.56 14.73 -13.27
CA HIS A 275 -42.99 16.02 -12.85
C HIS A 275 -41.53 16.20 -13.28
N PHE A 276 -41.13 17.46 -13.50
CA PHE A 276 -39.73 17.83 -13.72
C PHE A 276 -39.03 18.04 -12.38
N VAL A 277 -38.00 17.25 -12.13
CA VAL A 277 -37.27 17.25 -10.87
C VAL A 277 -35.87 17.81 -11.04
N THR A 278 -35.48 18.72 -10.15
CA THR A 278 -34.11 19.20 -10.04
C THR A 278 -33.60 18.96 -8.63
N CYS A 279 -32.38 18.45 -8.51
CA CYS A 279 -31.66 18.37 -7.25
C CYS A 279 -30.71 19.56 -7.15
N GLU A 280 -30.72 20.24 -6.00
CA GLU A 280 -29.75 21.26 -5.64
C GLU A 280 -29.00 20.82 -4.39
N ALA A 281 -27.67 20.81 -4.48
CA ALA A 281 -26.78 20.49 -3.38
C ALA A 281 -25.94 21.72 -3.02
N ALA A 282 -25.86 22.04 -1.74
CA ALA A 282 -25.12 23.21 -1.27
C ALA A 282 -24.24 22.89 -0.04
N ASN A 283 -23.06 23.49 0.03
CA ASN A 283 -22.30 23.62 1.26
C ASN A 283 -21.76 25.05 1.37
N TYR A 284 -20.93 25.34 2.38
CA TYR A 284 -20.44 26.71 2.59
C TYR A 284 -19.46 27.21 1.50
N LEU A 285 -18.99 26.33 0.61
CA LEU A 285 -18.08 26.67 -0.50
C LEU A 285 -18.80 26.90 -1.83
N GLY A 286 -20.05 26.44 -1.97
CA GLY A 286 -20.80 26.63 -3.20
C GLY A 286 -22.00 25.71 -3.31
N ASN A 287 -22.61 25.72 -4.49
CA ASN A 287 -23.74 24.87 -4.84
C ASN A 287 -23.53 24.21 -6.21
N ASP A 288 -24.27 23.12 -6.40
CA ASP A 288 -24.40 22.42 -7.67
C ASP A 288 -25.86 22.05 -7.88
N THR A 289 -26.30 22.11 -9.14
CA THR A 289 -27.70 21.88 -9.50
C THR A 289 -27.77 20.95 -10.70
N TYR A 290 -28.56 19.89 -10.57
CA TYR A 290 -28.75 18.92 -11.63
C TYR A 290 -30.23 18.73 -11.92
N GLN A 291 -30.63 19.13 -13.12
CA GLN A 291 -31.96 18.89 -13.63
C GLN A 291 -32.01 17.46 -14.15
N MET A 292 -32.86 16.65 -13.53
CA MET A 292 -33.00 15.24 -13.88
C MET A 292 -33.58 15.18 -15.29
N SER A 293 -32.79 14.71 -16.25
CA SER A 293 -33.28 14.52 -17.61
C SER A 293 -34.41 13.49 -17.58
N GLY A 294 -35.60 13.90 -18.03
CA GLY A 294 -36.69 12.97 -18.30
C GLY A 294 -36.20 11.86 -19.22
N PHE A 295 -36.64 10.63 -18.95
CA PHE A 295 -36.28 9.40 -19.62
C PHE A 295 -35.73 9.60 -21.04
N PRO A 296 -34.55 9.07 -21.41
CA PRO A 296 -34.34 8.74 -22.80
C PRO A 296 -35.39 7.68 -23.12
N GLN A 297 -36.52 8.11 -23.68
CA GLN A 297 -37.38 7.23 -24.45
C GLN A 297 -36.44 6.61 -25.46
N LEU A 298 -36.08 5.34 -25.26
CA LEU A 298 -35.33 4.58 -26.24
C LEU A 298 -36.12 4.73 -27.52
N ALA A 299 -35.62 5.57 -28.44
CA ALA A 299 -36.37 5.95 -29.61
C ALA A 299 -36.75 4.64 -30.29
N LYS A 300 -38.06 4.36 -30.40
CA LYS A 300 -38.57 3.14 -31.04
C LYS A 300 -38.00 2.96 -32.46
N GLY A 301 -37.36 3.99 -33.02
CA GLY A 301 -36.60 3.97 -34.27
C GLY A 301 -35.20 3.32 -34.23
N THR A 302 -34.49 3.24 -33.09
CA THR A 302 -33.12 2.67 -33.08
C THR A 302 -33.15 1.17 -33.31
N VAL A 303 -34.12 0.47 -32.71
CA VAL A 303 -34.37 -0.95 -32.94
C VAL A 303 -34.75 -1.19 -34.41
N GLY A 304 -35.60 -0.33 -34.98
CA GLY A 304 -35.96 -0.38 -36.40
C GLY A 304 -34.78 -0.18 -37.36
N PHE A 305 -33.82 0.68 -37.01
CA PHE A 305 -32.61 0.93 -37.79
C PHE A 305 -31.68 -0.29 -37.82
N TYR A 306 -31.53 -0.99 -36.69
CA TYR A 306 -30.78 -2.26 -36.64
C TYR A 306 -31.42 -3.35 -37.51
N TYR A 307 -32.75 -3.49 -37.49
CA TYR A 307 -33.46 -4.42 -38.36
C TYR A 307 -33.34 -4.05 -39.84
N PHE A 308 -33.35 -2.75 -40.18
CA PHE A 308 -33.12 -2.27 -41.54
C PHE A 308 -31.71 -2.59 -42.05
N ILE A 309 -30.69 -2.38 -41.21
CA ILE A 309 -29.29 -2.73 -41.55
C ILE A 309 -29.15 -4.23 -41.76
N LEU A 310 -29.73 -5.05 -40.87
CA LEU A 310 -29.73 -6.51 -41.01
C LEU A 310 -30.39 -6.95 -42.32
N ALA A 311 -31.55 -6.39 -42.67
CA ALA A 311 -32.24 -6.69 -43.92
C ALA A 311 -31.41 -6.30 -45.16
N ALA A 312 -30.75 -5.13 -45.13
CA ALA A 312 -29.89 -4.68 -46.22
C ALA A 312 -28.66 -5.60 -46.41
N ILE A 313 -28.03 -6.03 -45.32
CA ILE A 313 -26.90 -6.98 -45.37
C ILE A 313 -27.34 -8.32 -45.96
N VAL A 314 -28.51 -8.84 -45.55
CA VAL A 314 -29.05 -10.09 -46.09
C VAL A 314 -29.29 -9.97 -47.60
N LEU A 315 -29.86 -8.87 -48.08
CA LEU A 315 -30.09 -8.65 -49.51
C LEU A 315 -28.78 -8.57 -50.31
N ILE A 316 -27.74 -7.92 -49.76
CA ILE A 316 -26.42 -7.85 -50.39
C ILE A 316 -25.80 -9.26 -50.48
N VAL A 317 -25.86 -10.04 -49.41
CA VAL A 317 -25.32 -11.41 -49.39
C VAL A 317 -26.06 -12.29 -50.40
N VAL A 318 -27.38 -12.22 -50.46
CA VAL A 318 -28.18 -12.94 -51.47
C VAL A 318 -27.79 -12.50 -52.89
N GLY A 319 -27.61 -11.20 -53.11
CA GLY A 319 -27.14 -10.65 -54.39
C GLY A 319 -25.77 -11.21 -54.79
N ILE A 320 -24.80 -11.24 -53.88
CA ILE A 320 -23.47 -11.81 -54.11
C ILE A 320 -23.57 -13.30 -54.43
N VAL A 321 -24.34 -14.07 -53.65
CA VAL A 321 -24.55 -15.50 -53.90
C VAL A 321 -25.16 -15.75 -55.28
N LEU A 322 -26.16 -14.95 -55.69
CA LEU A 322 -26.77 -15.06 -57.02
C LEU A 322 -25.78 -14.71 -58.14
N VAL A 323 -24.92 -13.71 -57.94
CA VAL A 323 -23.87 -13.35 -58.92
C VAL A 323 -22.82 -14.45 -59.01
N VAL A 324 -22.36 -14.99 -57.87
CA VAL A 324 -21.41 -16.10 -57.83
C VAL A 324 -22.01 -17.35 -58.47
N HIS A 325 -23.27 -17.68 -58.15
CA HIS A 325 -23.98 -18.79 -58.77
C HIS A 325 -24.16 -18.57 -60.28
N ARG A 326 -24.47 -17.36 -60.75
CA ARG A 326 -24.53 -17.05 -62.20
C ARG A 326 -23.16 -17.19 -62.86
N ARG A 327 -22.07 -16.75 -62.21
CA ARG A 327 -20.69 -16.90 -62.72
C ARG A 327 -20.24 -18.36 -62.74
N LEU A 328 -20.60 -19.15 -61.73
CA LEU A 328 -20.33 -20.58 -61.66
C LEU A 328 -21.15 -21.36 -62.69
N LYS A 329 -22.44 -21.03 -62.87
CA LYS A 329 -23.29 -21.61 -63.93
C LYS A 329 -22.73 -21.31 -65.32
N LYS A 330 -22.29 -20.07 -65.57
CA LYS A 330 -21.67 -19.67 -66.84
C LYS A 330 -20.33 -20.37 -67.10
N ARG A 331 -19.54 -20.65 -66.04
CA ARG A 331 -18.34 -21.51 -66.12
C ARG A 331 -18.70 -22.98 -66.39
N HIS A 332 -19.78 -23.47 -65.79
CA HIS A 332 -20.25 -24.85 -65.98
C HIS A 332 -20.81 -25.10 -67.39
N GLU A 333 -21.42 -24.08 -68.02
CA GLU A 333 -21.84 -24.12 -69.43
C GLU A 333 -20.66 -24.12 -70.40
N HIS A 334 -19.51 -23.53 -70.03
CA HIS A 334 -18.30 -23.55 -70.88
C HIS A 334 -17.53 -24.89 -70.83
N LEU A 335 -17.72 -25.69 -69.77
CA LEU A 335 -17.06 -26.99 -69.55
C LEU A 335 -17.82 -28.20 -70.13
N ARG A 336 -19.04 -28.02 -70.67
CA ARG A 336 -19.73 -29.04 -71.49
C ARG A 336 -19.64 -28.68 -72.98
N GLY A 337 -18.56 -29.10 -73.62
CA GLY A 337 -18.49 -29.17 -75.10
C GLY A 337 -19.52 -30.18 -75.67
N PRO A 338 -19.96 -30.03 -76.93
CA PRO A 338 -21.20 -30.61 -77.41
C PRO A 338 -21.02 -32.07 -77.85
N ARG A 339 -21.92 -32.96 -77.42
CA ARG A 339 -22.17 -34.23 -78.12
C ARG A 339 -23.65 -34.39 -78.46
N LYS A 340 -23.86 -34.27 -79.77
CA LYS A 340 -24.76 -35.01 -80.68
C LYS A 340 -26.15 -35.38 -80.17
N ALA A 341 -27.13 -34.79 -80.84
CA ALA A 341 -28.51 -35.20 -80.88
C ALA A 341 -28.64 -36.65 -81.40
N THR A 342 -29.45 -37.44 -80.71
CA THR A 342 -30.11 -38.62 -81.26
C THR A 342 -31.58 -38.55 -80.85
N SER A 343 -32.46 -38.66 -81.83
CA SER A 343 -33.92 -38.63 -81.72
C SER A 343 -34.49 -39.93 -81.15
N SER A 344 -35.55 -39.84 -80.35
CA SER A 344 -36.72 -40.74 -80.43
C SER A 344 -37.82 -40.26 -79.47
N GLU A 345 -38.81 -39.58 -80.04
CA GLU A 345 -40.23 -39.94 -80.07
C GLU A 345 -40.89 -40.86 -78.99
N TYR A 346 -42.18 -40.59 -78.77
CA TYR A 346 -43.27 -41.40 -78.18
C TYR A 346 -43.61 -41.32 -76.66
N THR A 347 -44.68 -40.54 -76.40
CA THR A 347 -45.99 -40.89 -75.74
C THR A 347 -46.23 -41.02 -74.22
N THR A 348 -47.34 -40.36 -73.86
CA THR A 348 -48.49 -40.73 -72.98
C THR A 348 -48.41 -40.78 -71.44
N GLN A 349 -49.44 -40.11 -70.90
CA GLN A 349 -50.37 -40.51 -69.82
C GLN A 349 -50.04 -40.28 -68.34
N ALA A 350 -50.85 -39.37 -67.78
CA ALA A 350 -51.62 -39.46 -66.54
C ALA A 350 -51.34 -40.63 -65.57
N ARG A 351 -51.16 -40.31 -64.28
CA ARG A 351 -52.15 -40.52 -63.21
C ARG A 351 -51.64 -40.05 -61.84
N HIS A 352 -52.54 -39.38 -61.13
CA HIS A 352 -52.96 -39.59 -59.73
C HIS A 352 -51.99 -39.72 -58.54
N GLU A 353 -52.54 -39.24 -57.43
CA GLU A 353 -52.32 -39.63 -56.02
C GLU A 353 -51.07 -39.08 -55.33
N ASN A 354 -51.07 -38.80 -54.03
CA ASN A 354 -52.07 -38.52 -52.99
C ASN A 354 -51.23 -38.27 -51.73
N SER A 355 -51.85 -37.70 -50.70
CA SER A 355 -51.44 -37.84 -49.29
C SER A 355 -50.12 -37.15 -48.91
N GLY A 356 -50.10 -36.24 -47.95
CA GLY A 356 -50.73 -36.34 -46.65
C GLY A 356 -49.62 -36.50 -45.62
N GLY A 357 -49.61 -35.64 -44.61
CA GLY A 357 -48.53 -35.61 -43.61
C GLY A 357 -48.65 -34.42 -42.69
N ALA A 358 -49.75 -34.39 -41.94
CA ALA A 358 -50.01 -33.46 -40.86
C ALA A 358 -49.15 -33.78 -39.62
N LYS A 359 -49.28 -32.87 -38.64
CA LYS A 359 -49.07 -32.99 -37.19
C LYS A 359 -47.69 -32.57 -36.69
N ASN A 360 -47.64 -31.43 -35.97
CA ASN A 360 -47.89 -31.27 -34.52
C ASN A 360 -46.64 -31.75 -33.76
N THR A 361 -46.16 -31.13 -32.68
CA THR A 361 -46.83 -30.41 -31.59
C THR A 361 -45.75 -29.85 -30.65
N SER A 362 -46.17 -28.92 -29.80
CA SER A 362 -45.79 -28.78 -28.37
C SER A 362 -44.32 -28.51 -28.04
N SER A 363 -43.99 -27.34 -27.49
CA SER A 363 -44.23 -26.92 -26.09
C SER A 363 -42.95 -27.10 -25.30
N GLU A 364 -42.39 -26.00 -24.78
CA GLU A 364 -42.19 -25.77 -23.34
C GLU A 364 -41.24 -24.59 -23.12
N ASN A 365 -41.77 -23.59 -22.41
CA ASN A 365 -41.04 -22.63 -21.58
C ASN A 365 -40.55 -23.38 -20.30
N PRO A 366 -39.82 -22.80 -19.33
CA PRO A 366 -39.30 -21.43 -19.20
C PRO A 366 -37.85 -21.36 -18.68
N THR A 367 -37.25 -20.16 -18.62
CA THR A 367 -36.29 -19.80 -17.56
C THR A 367 -36.20 -18.29 -17.43
N GLN A 368 -36.46 -17.79 -16.22
CA GLN A 368 -36.37 -16.40 -15.80
C GLN A 368 -35.47 -16.36 -14.57
N CYS A 369 -34.60 -15.35 -14.49
CA CYS A 369 -33.74 -15.03 -13.36
C CYS A 369 -34.45 -14.17 -12.32
#